data_AF-A0A7K5NUY3-F1
#
_entry.id   AF-A0A7K5NUY3-F1
#
_cell.length_a   1.000
_cell.length_b   1.000
_cell.length_c   1.000
_cell.angle_alpha   90.00
_cell.angle_beta   90.00
_cell.angle_gamma   90.00
#
_symmetry.space_group_name_H-M   'P 1'
#
loop_
_entity.id
_entity.type
_entity.pdbx_description
1 polymer ?
#
loop_
_entity_poly.entity_id
_entity_poly.type
_entity_poly.pdbx_seq_one_letter_code
_entity_poly.pdbx_strand_id
1 'polypeptide(L)' 'MIVEARVDELLCVCRKLCRNSFMPQPMPVIGVGSTLRGWRPCEQDAIYHLLVPLKPPRGHAFHLEMGT' A
#
# COMPACT_ATOMS: atom_id res chain seq x y z
N MET A 1 4.84 -14.13 0.16
CA MET A 1 4.62 -14.54 1.58
C MET A 1 3.12 -14.66 1.86
N ILE A 2 2.65 -15.49 2.81
CA ILE A 2 1.19 -15.68 3.07
C ILE A 2 0.49 -14.33 3.33
N VAL A 3 1.14 -13.43 4.07
CA VAL A 3 0.59 -12.11 4.41
C VAL A 3 0.33 -11.25 3.18
N GLU A 4 1.27 -11.20 2.22
CA GLU A 4 1.11 -10.41 0.99
C GLU A 4 -0.08 -10.89 0.17
N ALA A 5 -0.27 -12.20 0.03
CA ALA A 5 -1.39 -12.77 -0.71
C ALA A 5 -2.74 -12.41 -0.07
N ARG A 6 -2.80 -12.39 1.27
CA ARG A 6 -4.00 -11.98 2.02
C ARG A 6 -4.28 -10.48 1.89
N VAL A 7 -3.23 -9.66 1.92
CA VAL A 7 -3.36 -8.22 1.68
C VAL A 7 -3.83 -7.97 0.26
N ASP A 8 -3.30 -8.65 -0.75
CA ASP A 8 -3.75 -8.49 -2.14
C ASP A 8 -5.23 -8.85 -2.36
N GLU A 9 -5.74 -9.86 -1.65
CA GLU A 9 -7.16 -10.22 -1.62
C GLU A 9 -8.01 -9.07 -1.06
N LEU A 10 -7.60 -8.48 0.07
CA LEU A 10 -8.26 -7.29 0.64
C LEU A 10 -8.23 -6.10 -0.33
N LEU A 11 -7.07 -5.82 -0.94
CA LEU A 11 -6.93 -4.74 -1.91
C LEU A 11 -7.80 -4.95 -3.14
N CYS A 12 -8.09 -6.20 -3.53
CA CYS A 12 -9.04 -6.51 -4.59
C CYS A 12 -10.45 -6.01 -4.25
N VAL A 13 -10.89 -6.20 -3.01
CA VAL A 13 -12.18 -5.68 -2.52
C VAL A 13 -12.15 -4.15 -2.51
N CYS A 14 -11.09 -3.53 -1.97
CA CYS A 14 -10.94 -2.08 -1.96
C CYS A 14 -11.01 -1.48 -3.38
N ARG A 15 -10.30 -2.07 -4.35
CA ARG A 15 -10.33 -1.62 -5.76
C ARG A 15 -11.74 -1.63 -6.34
N LYS A 16 -12.56 -2.65 -6.02
CA LYS A 16 -13.96 -2.73 -6.46
C LYS A 16 -14.80 -1.60 -5.86
N LEU A 17 -14.63 -1.34 -4.56
CA LEU A 17 -15.34 -0.26 -3.85
C LEU A 17 -14.93 1.14 -4.35
N CYS A 18 -13.66 1.34 -4.66
CA CYS A 18 -13.12 2.63 -5.10
C CYS A 18 -13.31 2.91 -6.60
N ARG A 19 -13.75 1.93 -7.40
CA ARG A 19 -13.74 2.03 -8.88
C ARG A 19 -14.52 3.21 -9.44
N ASN A 20 -15.63 3.57 -8.79
CA ASN A 20 -16.57 4.61 -9.23
C ASN A 20 -16.62 5.81 -8.27
N SER A 21 -15.61 5.98 -7.42
CA SER A 21 -15.49 7.12 -6.52
C SER A 21 -14.25 7.95 -6.85
N PHE A 22 -14.10 9.08 -6.17
CA PHE A 22 -12.88 9.90 -6.21
C PHE A 22 -11.81 9.39 -5.22
N MET A 23 -11.88 8.13 -4.81
CA MET A 23 -10.87 7.52 -3.94
C MET A 23 -9.68 7.02 -4.75
N PRO A 24 -8.45 7.15 -4.23
CA PRO A 24 -7.28 6.52 -4.81
C PRO A 24 -7.45 5.01 -4.99
N GLN A 25 -6.94 4.47 -6.09
CA GLN A 25 -7.01 3.03 -6.35
C GLN A 25 -5.75 2.33 -5.81
N PRO A 26 -5.88 1.35 -4.92
CA PRO A 26 -4.73 0.62 -4.42
C PRO A 26 -4.15 -0.32 -5.47
N MET A 27 -2.84 -0.24 -5.67
CA MET A 27 -2.04 -1.09 -6.54
C MET A 27 -1.57 -2.36 -5.80
N PRO A 28 -1.02 -3.36 -6.48
CA PRO A 28 -0.45 -4.54 -5.82
C PRO A 28 0.57 -4.17 -4.75
N VAL A 29 0.59 -4.94 -3.67
CA VAL A 29 1.50 -4.70 -2.55
C VAL A 29 2.96 -4.89 -2.98
N ILE A 30 3.84 -4.03 -2.48
CA ILE A 30 5.28 -4.18 -2.60
C ILE A 30 5.79 -4.70 -1.25
N GLY A 31 6.30 -5.93 -1.26
CA GLY A 31 6.98 -6.51 -0.13
C GLY A 31 8.19 -5.67 0.25
N VAL A 32 8.18 -5.13 1.46
CA VAL A 32 9.30 -4.36 1.98
C VAL A 32 10.19 -5.31 2.77
N GLY A 33 11.35 -5.64 2.21
CA GLY A 33 12.39 -6.33 2.96
C GLY A 33 12.85 -5.50 4.17
N SER A 34 13.56 -6.12 5.10
CA SER A 34 14.14 -5.50 6.32
C SER A 34 15.09 -4.31 6.06
N THR A 35 15.27 -3.91 4.80
CA THR A 35 16.20 -2.89 4.32
C THR A 35 15.55 -1.52 4.10
N LEU A 36 14.22 -1.34 4.24
CA LEU A 36 13.67 0.02 4.34
C LEU A 36 14.13 0.62 5.67
N ARG A 37 14.95 1.66 5.54
CA ARG A 37 15.78 2.29 6.58
C ARG A 37 15.07 2.43 7.93
N GLY A 38 15.43 1.56 8.90
CA GLY A 38 15.12 1.77 10.33
C GLY A 38 14.43 0.61 11.07
N TRP A 39 13.86 -0.37 10.36
CA TRP A 39 13.05 -1.41 10.98
C TRP A 39 13.92 -2.63 11.32
N ARG A 40 14.36 -2.73 12.58
CA ARG A 40 14.94 -3.99 13.08
C ARG A 40 13.79 -4.96 13.37
N PRO A 41 13.79 -6.18 12.80
CA PRO A 41 12.90 -7.21 13.27
C PRO A 41 13.33 -7.54 14.71
N CYS A 42 12.57 -7.08 15.70
CA CYS A 42 12.66 -7.67 17.03
C CYS A 42 12.08 -9.08 16.89
N GLU A 43 12.84 -10.10 17.29
CA GLU A 43 12.46 -11.53 17.16
C GLU A 43 11.12 -11.87 17.85
N GLN A 44 10.53 -10.95 18.61
CA GLN A 44 9.24 -11.09 19.29
C GLN A 44 8.05 -10.36 18.64
N ASP A 45 8.26 -9.49 17.64
CA ASP A 45 7.18 -8.71 17.04
C ASP A 45 6.89 -9.17 15.60
N ALA A 46 5.82 -9.94 15.41
CA ALA A 46 5.31 -10.39 14.11
C ALA A 46 4.65 -9.25 13.32
N ILE A 47 5.25 -8.06 13.31
CA ILE A 47 4.72 -6.89 12.62
C ILE A 47 5.25 -6.91 11.18
N TYR A 48 4.33 -7.08 10.23
CA TYR A 48 4.64 -7.08 8.81
C TYR A 48 4.35 -5.70 8.21
N HIS A 49 5.40 -5.05 7.71
CA HIS A 49 5.27 -3.78 6.99
C HIS A 49 5.15 -4.04 5.50
N LEU A 50 4.11 -3.48 4.90
CA LEU A 50 3.79 -3.64 3.50
C LEU A 50 3.47 -2.27 2.92
N LEU A 51 4.06 -1.96 1.77
CA LEU A 51 3.73 -0.75 1.03
C LEU A 51 2.66 -1.06 0.00
N VAL A 52 1.58 -0.29 0.04
CA VAL A 52 0.51 -0.36 -0.95
C VAL A 52 0.52 0.94 -1.75
N PRO A 53 1.10 0.95 -2.95
CA PRO A 53 1.08 2.15 -3.79
C PRO A 53 -0.37 2.51 -4.14
N LEU A 54 -0.64 3.80 -4.22
CA LEU A 54 -1.94 4.31 -4.65
C LEU A 54 -1.80 4.92 -6.05
N LYS A 55 -2.84 4.78 -6.86
CA LYS A 55 -3.01 5.50 -8.11
C LYS A 55 -4.06 6.60 -7.91
N PRO A 56 -3.88 7.80 -8.49
CA PRO A 56 -4.92 8.83 -8.42
C PRO A 56 -6.22 8.35 -9.07
N PRO A 57 -7.38 8.90 -8.64
CA PRO A 57 -8.65 8.68 -9.32
C PRO A 57 -8.58 9.02 -10.81
N ARG A 58 -9.52 8.51 -11.60
CA ARG A 58 -9.58 8.84 -13.03
C ARG A 58 -9.71 10.36 -13.22
N GLY A 59 -8.95 10.91 -14.16
CA GLY A 59 -8.92 12.36 -14.43
C GLY A 59 -8.16 13.19 -13.40
N HIS A 60 -7.45 12.56 -12.44
CA HIS A 60 -6.67 13.25 -11.41
C HIS A 60 -5.20 12.85 -11.49
N ALA A 61 -4.34 13.68 -10.91
CA ALA A 61 -2.92 13.42 -10.73
C ALA A 61 -2.54 13.71 -9.27
N PHE A 62 -1.57 12.96 -8.73
CA PHE A 62 -0.96 13.34 -7.47
C PHE A 62 0.06 14.44 -7.72
N HIS A 63 -0.01 15.49 -6.92
CA HIS A 63 0.97 16.57 -6.91
C HIS A 63 1.76 16.50 -5.60
N LEU A 64 3.09 16.53 -5.70
CA LEU A 64 3.94 16.64 -4.55
C LEU A 64 3.84 18.07 -4.02
N GLU A 65 3.30 18.25 -2.82
CA GLU A 65 3.40 19.51 -2.11
C GLU A 65 4.81 19.63 -1.52
N MET A 66 5.57 20.63 -1.97
CA MET A 66 6.83 20.99 -1.31
C MET A 66 6.46 21.79 -0.07
N GLY A 67 6.68 21.23 1.12
CA GLY A 67 6.47 21.94 2.37
C GLY A 67 7.29 23.23 2.41
N THR A 68 6.68 24.32 2.86
CA THR A 68 7.37 25.56 3.29
C THR A 68 8.11 25.36 4.60
#